data_AF-A0A7R8X2N9-F1
#
_entry.id   AF-A0A7R8X2N9-F1
#
_cell.length_a   1.000
_cell.length_b   1.000
_cell.length_c   1.000
_cell.angle_alpha   90.00
_cell.angle_beta   90.00
_cell.angle_gamma   90.00
#
_symmetry.space_group_name_H-M   'P 1'
#
loop_
_entity.id
_entity.type
_entity.pdbx_description
1 polymer ?
#
loop_
_entity_poly.entity_id
_entity_poly.type
_entity_poly.pdbx_seq_one_letter_code
_entity_poly.pdbx_strand_id
1 'polypeptide(L)' 'MIPDCHPLPIEETRVEYEFDGLQVHILMHVSTIYKTGVEVEAMHGVSVVALTMYDMLKPIDKEIEIGEIKLLHKK' A
#
# COMPACT_ATOMS: atom_id res chain seq x y z
N MET A 1 -1.82 11.29 -1.56
CA MET A 1 -2.46 12.20 -2.53
C MET A 1 -1.54 12.35 -3.72
N ILE A 2 -2.05 12.04 -4.92
CA ILE A 2 -1.29 12.14 -6.17
C ILE A 2 -1.96 13.24 -7.01
N PRO A 3 -1.25 14.33 -7.35
CA PRO A 3 -1.88 15.53 -7.94
C PRO A 3 -2.70 15.29 -9.20
N ASP A 4 -2.22 14.43 -10.11
CA ASP A 4 -2.83 14.18 -11.42
C ASP A 4 -3.75 12.95 -11.45
N CYS A 5 -4.10 12.39 -10.28
CA CYS A 5 -5.06 11.30 -10.19
C CYS A 5 -6.51 11.79 -10.26
N HIS A 6 -7.35 11.00 -10.92
CA HIS A 6 -8.78 11.27 -10.99
C HIS A 6 -9.48 10.80 -9.71
N PRO A 7 -10.57 11.44 -9.28
CA PRO A 7 -11.46 10.86 -8.28
C PRO A 7 -12.08 9.57 -8.84
N LEU A 8 -11.93 8.45 -8.12
CA LEU A 8 -12.44 7.14 -8.54
C LEU A 8 -13.49 6.60 -7.54
N PRO A 9 -14.57 5.97 -8.03
CA PRO A 9 -15.54 5.29 -7.17
C PRO A 9 -14.98 3.93 -6.72
N ILE A 10 -14.14 3.93 -5.69
CA ILE A 10 -13.55 2.68 -5.17
C ILE A 10 -14.66 1.78 -4.61
N GLU A 11 -14.67 0.52 -5.05
CA GLU A 11 -15.66 -0.48 -4.63
C GLU A 11 -15.15 -1.34 -3.48
N GLU A 12 -13.88 -1.72 -3.54
CA GLU A 12 -13.23 -2.53 -2.50
C GLU A 12 -11.82 -2.01 -2.23
N THR A 13 -11.47 -2.02 -0.94
CA THR A 13 -10.09 -1.89 -0.47
C THR A 13 -9.83 -2.93 0.58
N ARG A 14 -8.80 -3.76 0.38
CA ARG A 14 -8.37 -4.78 1.34
C ARG A 14 -6.86 -4.67 1.56
N VAL A 15 -6.45 -4.74 2.83
CA VAL A 15 -5.05 -4.82 3.22
C VAL A 15 -4.80 -6.17 3.89
N GLU A 16 -3.70 -6.80 3.53
CA GLU A 16 -3.25 -8.08 4.03
C GLU A 16 -1.78 -7.96 4.41
N TYR A 17 -1.36 -8.78 5.38
CA TYR A 17 -0.01 -8.79 5.91
C TYR A 17 0.52 -10.21 5.90
N GLU A 18 1.73 -10.38 5.37
CA GLU A 18 2.47 -11.62 5.46
C GLU A 18 3.77 -11.37 6.22
N PHE A 19 4.10 -12.26 7.14
CA PHE A 19 5.29 -12.16 7.98
C PHE A 19 6.31 -13.19 7.54
N ASP A 20 7.51 -12.74 7.17
CA ASP A 20 8.64 -13.59 6.82
C ASP A 20 9.88 -13.19 7.64
N GLY A 21 10.08 -13.87 8.76
CA GLY A 21 11.14 -13.55 9.71
C GLY A 21 11.02 -12.13 10.26
N LEU A 22 11.96 -11.25 9.87
CA LEU A 22 11.98 -9.83 10.24
C LEU A 22 11.33 -8.92 9.19
N GLN A 23 10.77 -9.49 8.12
CA GLN A 23 10.10 -8.75 7.06
C GLN A 23 8.58 -8.83 7.22
N VAL A 24 7.92 -7.69 6.96
CA VAL A 24 6.46 -7.61 6.85
C VAL A 24 6.12 -7.20 5.43
N HIS A 25 5.50 -8.11 4.68
CA HIS A 25 4.97 -7.81 3.36
C HIS A 25 3.57 -7.24 3.49
N ILE A 26 3.39 -6.02 3.01
CA ILE A 26 2.10 -5.33 2.99
C ILE A 26 1.51 -5.53 1.59
N LEU A 27 0.39 -6.24 1.52
CA LEU A 27 -0.35 -6.49 0.30
C LEU A 27 -1.63 -5.67 0.32
N MET A 28 -1.90 -4.94 -0.76
CA MET A 28 -3.13 -4.19 -0.91
C MET A 28 -3.85 -4.57 -2.19
N HIS A 29 -5.13 -4.85 -2.06
CA HIS A 29 -6.06 -5.02 -3.16
C HIS A 29 -7.01 -3.83 -3.21
N VAL A 30 -7.13 -3.23 -4.40
CA VAL A 30 -8.11 -2.17 -4.67
C VAL A 30 -8.85 -2.55 -5.93
N SER A 31 -10.17 -2.41 -5.92
CA SER A 31 -11.03 -2.67 -7.07
C SER A 31 -12.02 -1.53 -7.31
N THR A 32 -12.33 -1.29 -8.57
CA THR A 32 -13.33 -0.32 -9.02
C THR A 32 -13.87 -0.73 -10.39
N ILE A 33 -15.08 -0.30 -10.70
CA ILE A 33 -15.64 -0.35 -12.06
C ILE A 33 -15.60 1.06 -12.64
N TYR A 34 -14.53 1.41 -13.36
CA TYR A 34 -14.36 2.73 -13.94
C TYR A 34 -13.49 2.76 -15.20
N LYS A 35 -13.34 3.95 -15.80
CA LYS A 35 -12.61 4.16 -17.07
C LYS A 35 -11.09 4.10 -16.95
N THR A 36 -10.56 4.17 -15.73
CA THR A 36 -9.12 4.11 -15.44
C THR A 36 -8.86 3.11 -14.32
N GLY A 37 -7.63 2.58 -14.28
CA GLY A 37 -7.19 1.64 -13.26
C GLY A 37 -6.93 2.31 -11.90
N VAL A 38 -6.69 1.45 -10.91
CA VAL A 38 -6.48 1.79 -9.49
C VAL A 38 -5.09 1.42 -8.97
N GLU A 39 -4.12 1.22 -9.86
CA GLU A 39 -2.76 0.80 -9.50
C GLU A 39 -2.06 1.78 -8.56
N VAL A 40 -2.27 3.09 -8.78
CA VAL A 40 -1.61 4.14 -8.02
C VAL A 40 -2.29 4.35 -6.67
N GLU A 41 -3.59 4.10 -6.56
CA GLU A 41 -4.35 4.08 -5.31
C GLU A 41 -3.89 2.92 -4.43
N ALA A 42 -3.71 1.72 -5.00
CA ALA A 42 -3.18 0.56 -4.30
C ALA A 42 -1.75 0.80 -3.79
N MET A 43 -0.85 1.27 -4.66
CA MET A 43 0.54 1.56 -4.26
C MET A 43 0.62 2.70 -3.24
N HIS A 44 -0.22 3.72 -3.38
CA HIS A 44 -0.28 4.82 -2.41
C HIS A 44 -0.78 4.32 -1.05
N GLY A 45 -1.81 3.48 -1.02
CA GLY A 45 -2.32 2.90 0.22
C GLY A 45 -1.28 2.01 0.93
N VAL A 46 -0.54 1.18 0.20
CA VAL A 46 0.60 0.42 0.76
C VAL A 46 1.64 1.37 1.36
N SER A 47 1.98 2.45 0.67
CA SER A 47 2.95 3.45 1.16
C SER A 47 2.51 4.07 2.48
N VAL A 48 1.21 4.40 2.62
CA VAL A 48 0.65 4.97 3.85
C VAL A 48 0.66 3.95 4.98
N VAL A 49 0.32 2.69 4.70
CA VAL A 49 0.35 1.62 5.71
C VAL A 49 1.79 1.38 6.17
N ALA A 50 2.75 1.33 5.26
CA ALA A 50 4.18 1.19 5.58
C ALA A 50 4.68 2.35 6.45
N LEU A 51 4.34 3.59 6.11
CA LEU A 51 4.67 4.77 6.93
C LEU A 51 4.02 4.72 8.30
N THR A 52 2.78 4.23 8.39
CA THR A 52 2.08 4.06 9.67
C THR A 52 2.79 3.03 10.55
N MET A 53 3.20 1.89 9.98
CA MET A 53 3.96 0.88 10.69
C MET A 53 5.33 1.41 11.14
N TYR A 54 6.04 2.11 10.25
CA TYR A 54 7.29 2.76 10.59
C TYR A 54 7.12 3.73 11.77
N ASP A 55 6.09 4.57 11.76
CA ASP A 55 5.82 5.52 12.83
C ASP A 55 5.62 4.86 14.20
N MET A 56 4.93 3.71 14.21
CA MET A 56 4.67 2.93 15.42
C MET A 56 5.89 2.16 15.93
N LEU A 57 6.77 1.72 15.03
CA LEU A 57 7.89 0.83 15.37
C LEU A 57 9.23 1.56 15.53
N LYS A 58 9.41 2.77 14.97
CA LYS A 58 10.64 3.57 15.12
C LYS A 58 11.13 3.83 16.55
N PRO A 59 10.29 3.84 17.62
CA PRO A 59 10.78 3.97 18.98
C PRO A 59 11.41 2.67 19.52
N ILE A 60 11.07 1.52 18.94
CA ILE A 60 11.49 0.19 19.36
C ILE A 60 12.76 -0.22 18.60
N ASP A 61 12.76 -0.03 17.28
CA ASP A 61 13.87 -0.35 16.41
C ASP A 61 14.13 0.82 15.44
N LYS A 62 15.39 1.25 15.40
CA LYS A 62 15.85 2.39 14.59
C LYS A 62 16.38 1.98 13.22
N GLU A 63 16.58 0.69 12.98
CA GLU A 63 17.09 0.13 11.72
C GLU A 63 15.96 -0.26 10.76
N ILE A 64 14.69 -0.05 11.15
CA ILE A 64 13.54 -0.31 10.29
C ILE A 64 13.66 0.51 9.01
N GLU A 65 13.40 -0.12 7.89
CA GLU A 65 13.33 0.52 6.58
C GLU A 65 12.04 0.14 5.85
N ILE A 66 11.55 1.04 5.02
CA ILE A 66 10.48 0.75 4.07
C ILE A 66 11.15 0.30 2.78
N GLY A 67 10.93 -0.95 2.40
CA GLY A 67 11.48 -1.54 1.18
C GLY A 67 10.74 -1.12 -0.10
N GLU A 68 10.84 -1.97 -1.12
CA GLU A 68 10.22 -1.71 -2.42
C GLU A 68 8.69 -1.72 -2.38
N ILE A 69 8.08 -0.75 -3.06
CA ILE A 69 6.64 -0.71 -3.32
C ILE A 69 6.44 -0.91 -4.83
N LYS A 70 5.72 -1.97 -5.20
CA LYS A 70 5.49 -2.33 -6.61
C LYS A 70 4.10 -2.91 -6.83
N LEU A 71 3.59 -2.73 -8.04
CA LEU A 71 2.38 -3.39 -8.51
C LEU A 71 2.67 -4.87 -8.77
N LEU A 72 1.95 -5.75 -8.07
CA LEU A 72 2.09 -7.20 -8.26
C LEU A 72 1.22 -7.71 -9.41
N HIS A 73 -0.01 -7.19 -9.52
CA HIS A 73 -0.98 -7.64 -10.50
C HIS A 73 -2.03 -6.56 -10.79
N LYS A 74 -2.47 -6.49 -12.05
CA LYS A 74 -3.60 -5.69 -12.52
C LYS A 74 -4.41 -6.51 -13.52
N LYS A 75 -5.73 -6.48 -13.40
CA LYS A 75 -6.69 -7.10 -14.32
C LYS A 75 -7.40 -6.04 -15.15
#